data_AF-A0A4Q6ENA4-F1
#
_entry.id   AF-A0A4Q6ENA4-F1
#
_cell.length_a   1.000
_cell.length_b   1.000
_cell.length_c   1.000
_cell.angle_alpha   90.00
_cell.angle_beta   90.00
_cell.angle_gamma   90.00
#
_symmetry.space_group_name_H-M   'P 1'
#
loop_
_entity.id
_entity.type
_entity.pdbx_description
1 polymer ?
#
loop_
_entity_poly.entity_id
_entity_poly.type
_entity_poly.pdbx_seq_one_letter_code
_entity_poly.pdbx_strand_id
1 'polypeptide(L)'
;MPDQQNRNGDNSRFDKLSKSVLETDHPLFAKVKKELPAFRQRLSARRGSKEKIIQWAKEKRLPQLGGMVLIAAALSFFIYRQITDPNLDYKLGDTAQRHLIAQRTIEMVDEETTEAKRRASTEAVLSVYDYDRRIPAQAKARLGKAFGAMRSHHGALMNLADRKGTSPAELEKSELFQSAKKSFTDALESDISDAQFLGLLQLNFAPRVEKVLVHFLAESNLNLIVSNRDLLKSDAGRGITLNRLDDESERRAEITFHNIGAVIDVEAARADLEA
;
A
#
# COMPACT_ATOMS: atom_id res chain seq x y z
N MET A 1 -52.43 42.00 22.78
CA MET A 1 -53.35 41.13 23.55
C MET A 1 -53.71 41.84 24.85
N PRO A 2 -54.98 41.82 25.28
CA PRO A 2 -55.56 42.85 26.15
C PRO A 2 -55.64 42.47 27.64
N ASP A 3 -55.70 43.52 28.45
CA ASP A 3 -56.38 43.73 29.74
C ASP A 3 -56.47 42.60 30.77
N GLN A 4 -55.67 42.75 31.84
CA GLN A 4 -55.95 42.18 33.16
C GLN A 4 -56.73 43.20 34.01
N GLN A 5 -58.07 43.17 33.94
CA GLN A 5 -58.94 43.83 34.91
C GLN A 5 -59.33 42.88 36.05
N ASN A 6 -58.80 43.21 37.23
CA ASN A 6 -59.50 43.29 38.52
C ASN A 6 -60.64 42.29 38.79
N ARG A 7 -60.30 41.10 39.31
CA ARG A 7 -61.24 40.12 39.90
C ARG A 7 -61.21 40.19 41.42
N ASN A 8 -61.74 41.27 41.99
CA ASN A 8 -62.01 41.36 43.44
C ASN A 8 -63.38 42.01 43.63
N GLY A 9 -64.44 41.20 43.60
CA GLY A 9 -65.79 41.72 43.83
C GLY A 9 -66.92 40.77 43.42
N ASP A 10 -66.95 39.53 43.93
CA ASP A 10 -68.16 38.71 43.77
C ASP A 10 -68.41 37.68 44.90
N ASN A 11 -68.03 38.01 46.14
CA ASN A 11 -68.42 37.22 47.32
C ASN A 11 -69.70 37.71 47.98
N SER A 12 -70.27 38.86 47.57
CA SER A 12 -71.46 39.43 48.21
C SER A 12 -72.79 39.06 47.56
N ARG A 13 -72.79 38.49 46.35
CA ARG A 13 -74.02 38.07 45.66
C ARG A 13 -74.49 36.68 46.10
N PHE A 14 -73.57 35.73 46.25
CA PHE A 14 -73.88 34.39 46.74
C PHE A 14 -74.33 34.37 48.21
N ASP A 15 -73.76 35.22 49.07
CA ASP A 15 -74.16 35.32 50.49
C ASP A 15 -75.54 35.97 50.69
N LYS A 16 -75.95 36.83 49.76
CA LYS A 16 -77.31 37.41 49.75
C LYS A 16 -78.34 36.40 49.23
N LEU A 17 -77.98 35.59 48.24
CA LEU A 17 -78.84 34.54 47.71
C LEU A 17 -79.02 33.38 48.71
N SER A 18 -77.97 32.98 49.42
CA SER A 18 -78.05 31.91 50.42
C SER A 18 -78.93 32.29 51.62
N LYS A 19 -78.92 33.56 52.05
CA LYS A 19 -79.80 34.06 53.11
C LYS A 19 -81.27 34.17 52.68
N SER A 20 -81.56 34.65 51.47
CA SER A 20 -82.95 34.83 51.00
C SER A 20 -83.69 33.52 50.70
N VAL A 21 -82.97 32.45 50.31
CA VAL A 21 -83.55 31.13 50.01
C VAL A 21 -83.79 30.30 51.28
N LEU A 22 -83.20 30.68 52.43
CA LEU A 22 -83.38 30.01 53.72
C LEU A 22 -84.55 30.56 54.57
N GLU A 23 -85.14 31.69 54.16
CA GLU A 23 -86.29 32.36 54.81
C GLU A 23 -87.64 32.11 54.11
N THR A 24 -87.67 31.34 53.03
CA THR A 24 -88.92 30.98 52.33
C THR A 24 -89.50 29.67 52.87
N ASP A 25 -90.69 29.72 53.48
CA ASP A 25 -91.45 28.56 54.00
C ASP A 25 -92.08 27.73 52.86
N HIS A 26 -91.24 27.17 52.00
CA HIS A 26 -91.66 26.28 50.92
C HIS A 26 -91.44 24.81 51.31
N PRO A 27 -92.43 23.92 51.13
CA PRO A 27 -92.41 22.54 51.66
C PRO A 27 -91.27 21.65 51.13
N LEU A 28 -90.62 22.03 50.03
CA LEU A 28 -89.44 21.33 49.49
C LEU A 28 -88.16 21.55 50.31
N PHE A 29 -88.01 22.69 51.00
CA PHE A 29 -86.82 22.99 51.80
C PHE A 29 -86.87 22.39 53.21
N ALA A 30 -88.03 21.97 53.68
CA ALA A 30 -88.17 21.26 54.96
C ALA A 30 -87.42 19.92 54.98
N LYS A 31 -87.37 19.21 53.84
CA LYS A 31 -86.59 17.97 53.68
C LYS A 31 -85.08 18.25 53.66
N VAL A 32 -84.64 19.33 53.00
CA VAL A 32 -83.22 19.71 52.92
C VAL A 32 -82.69 20.24 54.27
N LYS A 33 -83.50 21.00 55.03
CA LYS A 33 -83.17 21.43 56.40
C LYS A 33 -82.95 20.27 57.36
N LYS A 34 -83.62 19.14 57.14
CA LYS A 34 -83.50 17.92 57.96
C LYS A 34 -82.20 17.13 57.70
N GLU A 35 -81.64 17.23 56.50
CA GLU A 35 -80.43 16.50 56.05
C GLU A 35 -79.13 17.32 56.24
N LEU A 36 -79.25 18.65 56.35
CA LEU A 36 -78.13 19.59 56.55
C LEU A 36 -77.20 19.30 57.76
N PRO A 37 -77.68 18.86 58.95
CA PRO A 37 -76.77 18.55 60.06
C PRO A 37 -75.91 17.30 59.77
N ALA A 38 -76.45 16.30 59.08
CA ALA A 38 -75.72 15.06 58.74
C ALA A 38 -74.63 15.30 57.69
N PHE A 39 -74.88 16.19 56.72
CA PHE A 39 -73.89 16.54 55.69
C PHE A 39 -72.74 17.41 56.25
N ARG A 40 -73.04 18.35 57.16
CA ARG A 40 -72.01 19.15 57.85
C ARG A 40 -71.11 18.29 58.75
N GLN A 41 -71.67 17.28 59.43
CA GLN A 41 -70.88 16.34 60.23
C GLN A 41 -69.90 15.53 59.37
N ARG A 42 -70.32 15.04 58.20
CA ARG A 42 -69.44 14.28 57.28
C ARG A 42 -68.28 15.09 56.71
N LEU A 43 -68.45 16.40 56.46
CA LEU A 43 -67.37 17.27 55.99
C LEU A 43 -66.38 17.64 57.11
N SER A 44 -66.85 17.80 58.35
CA SER A 44 -65.97 18.08 59.50
C SER A 44 -65.05 16.91 59.87
N ALA A 45 -65.52 15.66 59.69
CA ALA A 45 -64.73 14.45 59.95
C ALA A 45 -63.53 14.29 58.99
N ARG A 46 -63.59 14.86 57.77
CA ARG A 46 -62.51 14.78 56.78
C ARG A 46 -61.39 15.82 56.99
N ARG A 47 -61.67 16.92 57.71
CA ARG A 47 -60.66 17.95 58.07
C ARG A 47 -59.76 17.50 59.23
N GLY A 48 -60.33 16.86 60.26
CA GLY A 48 -59.55 16.38 61.42
C GLY A 48 -58.57 15.24 61.13
N SER A 49 -58.71 14.56 60.00
CA SER A 49 -57.78 13.49 59.58
C SER A 49 -56.44 14.04 59.06
N LYS A 50 -56.45 15.19 58.38
CA LYS A 50 -55.21 15.82 57.89
C LYS A 50 -54.33 16.33 59.04
N GLU A 51 -54.94 16.91 60.07
CA GLU A 51 -54.21 17.42 61.24
C GLU A 51 -53.59 16.31 62.08
N LYS A 52 -54.30 15.18 62.25
CA LYS A 52 -53.75 13.98 62.91
C LYS A 52 -52.59 13.37 62.14
N ILE A 53 -52.66 13.31 60.81
CA ILE A 53 -51.56 12.82 59.97
C ILE A 53 -50.35 13.76 60.06
N ILE A 54 -50.57 15.07 60.11
CA ILE A 54 -49.50 16.08 60.23
C ILE A 54 -48.86 16.04 61.63
N GLN A 55 -49.64 15.86 62.70
CA GLN A 55 -49.11 15.69 64.06
C GLN A 55 -48.33 14.37 64.21
N TRP A 56 -48.88 13.26 63.70
CA TRP A 56 -48.21 11.96 63.73
C TRP A 56 -46.92 11.94 62.89
N ALA A 57 -46.90 12.65 61.76
CA ALA A 57 -45.71 12.84 60.93
C ALA A 57 -44.66 13.78 61.56
N LYS A 58 -45.05 14.68 62.48
CA LYS A 58 -44.12 15.55 63.21
C LYS A 58 -43.43 14.83 64.37
N GLU A 59 -44.09 13.85 64.97
CA GLU A 59 -43.62 13.12 66.16
C GLU A 59 -42.58 12.04 65.83
N LYS A 60 -42.65 11.46 64.62
CA LYS A 60 -41.53 10.71 64.02
C LYS A 60 -40.67 11.66 63.19
N ARG A 61 -39.36 11.40 63.08
CA ARG A 61 -38.37 12.16 62.28
C ARG A 61 -38.65 12.19 60.75
N LEU A 62 -39.90 11.99 60.32
CA LEU A 62 -40.37 12.05 58.94
C LEU A 62 -40.06 13.38 58.22
N PRO A 63 -40.14 14.58 58.82
CA PRO A 63 -39.78 15.80 58.09
C PRO A 63 -38.28 15.86 57.76
N GLN A 64 -37.42 15.27 58.59
CA GLN A 64 -35.98 15.17 58.33
C GLN A 64 -35.68 14.17 57.21
N LEU A 65 -36.35 13.01 57.22
CA LEU A 65 -36.27 12.01 56.15
C LEU A 65 -36.80 12.54 54.81
N GLY A 66 -37.93 13.26 54.83
CA GLY A 66 -38.49 13.90 53.63
C GLY A 66 -37.54 14.94 53.04
N GLY A 67 -36.91 15.76 53.90
CA GLY A 67 -35.88 16.71 53.48
C GLY A 67 -34.67 16.03 52.84
N MET A 68 -34.19 14.92 53.41
CA MET A 68 -33.09 14.13 52.83
C MET A 68 -33.44 13.55 51.46
N VAL A 69 -34.64 13.01 51.29
CA VAL A 69 -35.09 12.45 50.00
C VAL A 69 -35.22 13.56 48.95
N LEU A 70 -35.73 14.74 49.33
CA LEU A 70 -35.88 15.87 48.41
C LEU A 70 -34.52 16.43 47.98
N ILE A 71 -33.57 16.55 48.91
CA ILE A 71 -32.18 16.94 48.61
C ILE A 71 -31.51 15.89 47.72
N ALA A 72 -31.70 14.59 48.01
CA ALA A 72 -31.16 13.52 47.17
C ALA A 72 -31.75 13.55 45.75
N ALA A 73 -33.05 13.82 45.62
CA ALA A 73 -33.71 13.97 44.33
C ALA A 73 -33.21 15.21 43.57
N ALA A 74 -33.01 16.33 44.26
CA ALA A 74 -32.47 17.56 43.66
C ALA A 74 -31.02 17.36 43.19
N LEU A 75 -30.18 16.72 44.01
CA LEU A 75 -28.81 16.38 43.65
C LEU A 75 -28.77 15.40 42.48
N SER A 76 -29.59 14.36 42.49
CA SER A 76 -29.72 13.39 41.39
C SER A 76 -30.11 14.09 40.08
N PHE A 77 -31.06 15.02 40.14
CA PHE A 77 -31.46 15.82 38.97
C PHE A 77 -30.33 16.71 38.44
N PHE A 78 -29.60 17.41 39.32
CA PHE A 78 -28.46 18.24 38.93
C PHE A 78 -27.32 17.42 38.32
N ILE A 79 -26.98 16.27 38.92
CA ILE A 79 -25.95 15.36 38.42
C ILE A 79 -26.34 14.80 37.04
N TYR A 80 -27.58 14.35 36.89
CA TYR A 80 -28.07 13.80 35.62
C TYR A 80 -28.00 14.82 34.48
N ARG A 81 -28.35 16.09 34.78
CA ARG A 81 -28.31 17.19 33.81
C ARG A 81 -26.88 17.58 33.43
N GLN A 82 -25.92 17.47 34.33
CA GLN A 82 -24.51 17.79 34.06
C GLN A 82 -23.79 16.68 33.27
N ILE A 83 -24.22 15.42 33.41
CA ILE A 83 -23.59 14.29 32.68
C ILE A 83 -24.19 14.12 31.27
N THR A 84 -25.44 14.56 31.07
CA THR A 84 -26.13 14.46 29.78
C THR A 84 -25.84 15.70 28.92
N ASP A 85 -24.59 15.89 28.51
CA ASP A 85 -24.30 16.77 27.38
C ASP A 85 -24.94 16.17 26.12
N PRO A 86 -25.74 16.94 25.37
CA PRO A 86 -26.40 16.43 24.17
C PRO A 86 -25.35 16.10 23.10
N ASN A 87 -25.62 15.06 22.31
CA ASN A 87 -24.83 14.67 21.16
C ASN A 87 -24.37 15.91 20.38
N LEU A 88 -23.06 16.19 20.38
CA LEU A 88 -22.51 17.24 19.52
C LEU A 88 -22.67 16.77 18.08
N ASP A 89 -23.62 17.37 17.38
CA ASP A 89 -23.88 17.14 15.97
C ASP A 89 -22.83 17.89 15.14
N TYR A 90 -21.64 17.29 15.05
CA TYR A 90 -20.56 17.82 14.23
C TYR A 90 -20.89 17.65 12.75
N LYS A 91 -20.82 18.76 12.01
CA LYS A 91 -20.91 18.72 10.55
C LYS A 91 -19.51 18.73 9.93
N LEU A 92 -19.44 18.27 8.69
CA LEU A 92 -18.20 18.24 7.94
C LEU A 92 -17.65 19.68 7.81
N GLY A 93 -16.47 19.94 8.38
CA GLY A 93 -15.84 21.25 8.43
C GLY A 93 -15.82 21.92 9.82
N ASP A 94 -16.55 21.40 10.81
CA ASP A 94 -16.48 21.90 12.17
C ASP A 94 -15.17 21.52 12.86
N THR A 95 -14.62 22.45 13.64
CA THR A 95 -13.45 22.16 14.49
C THR A 95 -13.92 21.52 15.80
N ALA A 96 -13.35 20.35 16.13
CA ALA A 96 -13.72 19.63 17.35
C ALA A 96 -13.36 20.45 18.61
N GLN A 97 -14.33 20.66 19.50
CA GLN A 97 -14.15 21.43 20.74
C GLN A 97 -13.42 20.62 21.84
N ARG A 98 -13.33 19.30 21.66
CA ARG A 98 -12.67 18.37 22.59
C ARG A 98 -11.90 17.31 21.82
N HIS A 99 -10.89 16.74 22.44
CA HIS A 99 -10.13 15.64 21.88
C HIS A 99 -11.05 14.41 21.71
N LEU A 100 -11.34 14.03 20.47
CA LEU A 100 -12.15 12.86 20.14
C LEU A 100 -11.21 11.69 19.86
N ILE A 101 -11.23 10.69 20.74
CA ILE A 101 -10.55 9.41 20.49
C ILE A 101 -11.60 8.46 19.91
N ALA A 102 -11.33 7.90 18.72
CA ALA A 102 -12.20 6.92 18.11
C ALA A 102 -12.24 5.63 18.93
N GLN A 103 -13.43 5.18 19.34
CA GLN A 103 -13.62 3.94 20.10
C GLN A 103 -13.43 2.68 19.24
N ARG A 104 -13.38 2.84 17.91
CA ARG A 104 -13.14 1.78 16.94
C ARG A 104 -12.10 2.24 15.93
N THR A 105 -11.23 1.33 15.53
CA THR A 105 -10.34 1.54 14.39
C THR A 105 -11.21 1.71 13.14
N ILE A 106 -11.10 2.86 12.50
CA ILE A 106 -11.72 3.10 11.20
C ILE A 106 -10.60 2.94 10.17
N GLU A 107 -10.70 1.92 9.34
CA GLU A 107 -9.83 1.78 8.17
C GLU A 107 -10.45 2.61 7.04
N MET A 108 -9.74 3.66 6.64
CA MET A 108 -10.11 4.50 5.52
C MET A 108 -9.09 4.26 4.40
N VAL A 109 -9.56 3.69 3.29
CA VAL A 109 -8.73 3.46 2.12
C VAL A 109 -8.54 4.79 1.41
N ASP A 110 -7.30 5.26 1.38
CA ASP A 110 -6.90 6.41 0.58
C ASP A 110 -6.43 5.90 -0.78
N GLU A 111 -7.35 5.93 -1.75
CA GLU A 111 -7.10 5.45 -3.11
C GLU A 111 -5.98 6.23 -3.79
N GLU A 112 -5.93 7.56 -3.61
CA GLU A 112 -4.93 8.42 -4.24
C GLU A 112 -3.52 8.12 -3.72
N THR A 113 -3.33 8.05 -2.39
CA THR A 113 -1.99 7.74 -1.85
C THR A 113 -1.61 6.28 -2.05
N THR A 114 -2.58 5.37 -2.12
CA THR A 114 -2.32 3.97 -2.46
C THR A 114 -1.88 3.83 -3.91
N GLU A 115 -2.55 4.49 -4.85
CA GLU A 115 -2.13 4.49 -6.26
C GLU A 115 -0.78 5.16 -6.45
N ALA A 116 -0.53 6.30 -5.80
CA ALA A 116 0.76 6.97 -5.86
C ALA A 116 1.89 6.06 -5.34
N LYS A 117 1.68 5.38 -4.20
CA LYS A 117 2.64 4.40 -3.67
C LYS A 117 2.84 3.21 -4.61
N ARG A 118 1.78 2.71 -5.24
CA ARG A 118 1.89 1.63 -6.24
C ARG A 118 2.74 2.06 -7.42
N ARG A 119 2.45 3.22 -8.01
CA ARG A 119 3.23 3.76 -9.14
C ARG A 119 4.69 3.99 -8.76
N ALA A 120 4.95 4.62 -7.61
CA ALA A 120 6.31 4.81 -7.09
C ALA A 120 7.05 3.48 -6.85
N SER A 121 6.34 2.44 -6.38
CA SER A 121 6.92 1.12 -6.18
C SER A 121 7.25 0.44 -7.51
N THR A 122 6.36 0.54 -8.50
CA THR A 122 6.61 0.00 -9.85
C THR A 122 7.76 0.71 -10.55
N GLU A 123 7.80 2.04 -10.46
CA GLU A 123 8.89 2.83 -11.02
C GLU A 123 10.21 2.56 -10.30
N ALA A 124 10.21 2.28 -8.99
CA ALA A 124 11.44 2.00 -8.24
C ALA A 124 12.09 0.64 -8.56
N VAL A 125 11.40 -0.26 -9.26
CA VAL A 125 11.98 -1.56 -9.66
C VAL A 125 13.04 -1.32 -10.73
N LEU A 126 14.28 -1.73 -10.44
CA LEU A 126 15.41 -1.68 -11.36
C LEU A 126 15.26 -2.79 -12.42
N SER A 127 15.69 -2.51 -13.64
CA SER A 127 15.75 -3.54 -14.70
C SER A 127 16.81 -4.58 -14.35
N VAL A 128 16.49 -5.86 -14.60
CA VAL A 128 17.35 -7.00 -14.31
C VAL A 128 17.95 -7.52 -15.62
N TYR A 129 19.28 -7.64 -15.67
CA TYR A 129 20.03 -8.16 -16.82
C TYR A 129 20.87 -9.36 -16.42
N ASP A 130 20.92 -10.35 -17.31
CA ASP A 130 21.79 -11.51 -17.11
C ASP A 130 23.24 -11.19 -17.51
N TYR A 131 24.16 -11.49 -16.61
CA TYR A 131 25.60 -11.32 -16.82
C TYR A 131 26.31 -12.66 -16.70
N ASP A 132 26.99 -13.06 -17.79
CA ASP A 132 27.79 -14.28 -17.84
C ASP A 132 29.28 -13.97 -17.92
N ARG A 133 30.00 -14.21 -16.81
CA ARG A 133 31.46 -14.07 -16.71
C ARG A 133 32.23 -15.22 -17.37
N ARG A 134 31.55 -16.29 -17.77
CA ARG A 134 32.18 -17.49 -18.34
C ARG A 134 32.46 -17.30 -19.84
N ILE A 135 31.78 -16.37 -20.51
CA ILE A 135 31.92 -16.12 -21.97
C ILE A 135 33.39 -15.91 -22.39
N PRO A 136 34.20 -15.05 -21.73
CA PRO A 136 35.61 -14.85 -22.10
C PRO A 136 36.44 -16.14 -22.02
N ALA A 137 36.25 -16.91 -20.96
CA ALA A 137 36.96 -18.17 -20.76
C ALA A 137 36.53 -19.24 -21.77
N GLN A 138 35.23 -19.30 -22.08
CA GLN A 138 34.69 -20.18 -23.11
C GLN A 138 35.21 -19.81 -24.50
N ALA A 139 35.23 -18.52 -24.86
CA ALA A 139 35.78 -18.05 -26.13
C ALA A 139 37.26 -18.43 -26.30
N LYS A 140 38.07 -18.23 -25.24
CA LYS A 140 39.48 -18.68 -25.22
C LYS A 140 39.61 -20.20 -25.40
N ALA A 141 38.77 -20.98 -24.72
CA ALA A 141 38.78 -22.45 -24.82
C ALA A 141 38.37 -22.94 -26.22
N ARG A 142 37.34 -22.33 -26.83
CA ARG A 142 36.91 -22.62 -28.21
C ARG A 142 38.02 -22.31 -29.21
N LEU A 143 38.66 -21.15 -29.09
CA LEU A 143 39.78 -20.76 -29.94
C LEU A 143 40.94 -21.78 -29.85
N GLY A 144 41.34 -22.15 -28.63
CA GLY A 144 42.41 -23.13 -28.42
C GLY A 144 42.05 -24.53 -28.95
N LYS A 145 40.80 -24.96 -28.77
CA LYS A 145 40.28 -26.23 -29.32
C LYS A 145 40.30 -26.23 -30.85
N ALA A 146 39.83 -25.15 -31.47
CA ALA A 146 39.78 -25.01 -32.93
C ALA A 146 41.20 -25.02 -33.55
N PHE A 147 42.13 -24.24 -32.98
CA PHE A 147 43.53 -24.22 -33.42
C PHE A 147 44.25 -25.56 -33.16
N GLY A 148 43.99 -26.21 -32.01
CA GLY A 148 44.54 -27.53 -31.69
C GLY A 148 44.07 -28.63 -32.64
N ALA A 149 42.78 -28.65 -32.97
CA ALA A 149 42.21 -29.57 -33.95
C ALA A 149 42.86 -29.37 -35.32
N MET A 150 42.95 -28.13 -35.80
CA MET A 150 43.54 -27.83 -37.10
C MET A 150 45.03 -28.19 -37.17
N ARG A 151 45.82 -27.93 -36.12
CA ARG A 151 47.24 -28.37 -36.07
C ARG A 151 47.40 -29.88 -36.19
N SER A 152 46.49 -30.64 -35.57
CA SER A 152 46.51 -32.11 -35.64
C SER A 152 46.20 -32.63 -37.05
N HIS A 153 45.36 -31.90 -37.79
CA HIS A 153 44.96 -32.24 -39.17
C HIS A 153 45.77 -31.52 -40.27
N HIS A 154 46.62 -30.55 -39.90
CA HIS A 154 47.35 -29.68 -40.82
C HIS A 154 48.29 -30.45 -41.75
N GLY A 155 49.00 -31.45 -41.21
CA GLY A 155 49.88 -32.30 -42.00
C GLY A 155 49.15 -33.03 -43.14
N ALA A 156 47.88 -33.40 -42.96
CA ALA A 156 47.09 -34.01 -44.02
C ALA A 156 46.67 -32.97 -45.07
N LEU A 157 46.36 -31.74 -44.66
CA LEU A 157 45.95 -30.65 -45.53
C LEU A 157 47.09 -30.10 -46.40
N MET A 158 48.30 -29.93 -45.85
CA MET A 158 49.45 -29.41 -46.61
C MET A 158 50.08 -30.45 -47.55
N ASN A 159 50.13 -31.72 -47.16
CA ASN A 159 50.62 -32.79 -48.05
C ASN A 159 49.82 -32.89 -49.36
N LEU A 160 48.58 -32.41 -49.38
CA LEU A 160 47.75 -32.32 -50.59
C LEU A 160 47.99 -31.04 -51.39
N ALA A 161 48.23 -29.91 -50.73
CA ALA A 161 48.57 -28.65 -51.38
C ALA A 161 49.92 -28.75 -52.12
N ASP A 162 50.93 -29.33 -51.49
CA ASP A 162 52.27 -29.53 -52.07
C ASP A 162 52.29 -30.58 -53.18
N ARG A 163 51.47 -31.64 -53.09
CA ARG A 163 51.44 -32.71 -54.11
C ARG A 163 50.76 -32.30 -55.40
N LYS A 164 49.85 -31.32 -55.38
CA LYS A 164 49.06 -30.95 -56.55
C LYS A 164 49.52 -29.67 -57.25
N GLY A 165 50.51 -28.93 -56.72
CA GLY A 165 50.94 -27.65 -57.32
C GLY A 165 49.78 -26.68 -57.54
N THR A 166 48.74 -26.81 -56.72
CA THR A 166 47.41 -26.26 -56.96
C THR A 166 47.39 -24.77 -56.71
N SER A 167 46.73 -24.01 -57.58
CA SER A 167 46.51 -22.60 -57.32
C SER A 167 45.62 -22.40 -56.07
N PRO A 168 45.74 -21.27 -55.34
CA PRO A 168 44.91 -21.01 -54.14
C PRO A 168 43.40 -21.16 -54.40
N ALA A 169 42.94 -20.75 -55.58
CA ALA A 169 41.54 -20.81 -56.00
C ALA A 169 41.01 -22.23 -56.25
N GLU A 170 41.89 -23.19 -56.54
CA GLU A 170 41.52 -24.61 -56.68
C GLU A 170 41.58 -25.34 -55.34
N LEU A 171 42.43 -24.89 -54.41
CA LEU A 171 42.47 -25.41 -53.04
C LEU A 171 41.20 -25.05 -52.26
N GLU A 172 40.67 -23.83 -52.42
CA GLU A 172 39.40 -23.39 -51.82
C GLU A 172 38.21 -24.27 -52.22
N LYS A 173 38.23 -24.83 -53.44
CA LYS A 173 37.18 -25.69 -53.97
C LYS A 173 37.33 -27.16 -53.55
N SER A 174 38.42 -27.51 -52.87
CA SER A 174 38.64 -28.88 -52.42
C SER A 174 37.65 -29.27 -51.32
N GLU A 175 37.06 -30.46 -51.41
CA GLU A 175 36.18 -31.00 -50.36
C GLU A 175 36.87 -31.09 -48.99
N LEU A 176 38.19 -31.31 -48.98
CA LEU A 176 38.99 -31.36 -47.76
C LEU A 176 39.19 -29.97 -47.15
N PHE A 177 39.32 -28.94 -47.98
CA PHE A 177 39.37 -27.55 -47.51
C PHE A 177 38.02 -27.14 -46.92
N GLN A 178 36.92 -27.43 -47.60
CA GLN A 178 35.58 -27.07 -47.14
C GLN A 178 35.17 -27.84 -45.87
N SER A 179 35.52 -29.12 -45.77
CA SER A 179 35.28 -29.90 -44.54
C SER A 179 36.15 -29.44 -43.37
N ALA A 180 37.43 -29.12 -43.61
CA ALA A 180 38.29 -28.54 -42.58
C ALA A 180 37.80 -27.16 -42.13
N LYS A 181 37.43 -26.28 -43.08
CA LYS A 181 36.83 -24.98 -42.81
C LYS A 181 35.57 -25.13 -41.97
N LYS A 182 34.65 -26.02 -42.38
CA LYS A 182 33.42 -26.29 -41.64
C LYS A 182 33.70 -26.76 -40.22
N SER A 183 34.62 -27.72 -40.05
CA SER A 183 34.99 -28.19 -38.71
C SER A 183 35.62 -27.10 -37.85
N PHE A 184 36.34 -26.16 -38.46
CA PHE A 184 36.94 -25.02 -37.78
C PHE A 184 35.90 -23.97 -37.39
N THR A 185 34.97 -23.62 -38.29
CA THR A 185 33.85 -22.70 -38.00
C THR A 185 32.92 -23.28 -36.95
N ASP A 186 32.65 -24.59 -37.00
CA ASP A 186 31.84 -25.29 -36.00
C ASP A 186 32.53 -25.29 -34.62
N ALA A 187 33.84 -25.46 -34.57
CA ALA A 187 34.60 -25.43 -33.32
C ALA A 187 34.76 -24.02 -32.74
N LEU A 188 34.79 -22.99 -33.59
CA LEU A 188 34.89 -21.59 -33.19
C LEU A 188 33.52 -20.97 -32.88
N GLU A 189 32.43 -21.55 -33.40
CA GLU A 189 31.07 -20.99 -33.37
C GLU A 189 30.99 -19.59 -34.01
N SER A 190 31.81 -19.35 -35.04
CA SER A 190 31.87 -18.07 -35.77
C SER A 190 32.15 -18.30 -37.25
N ASP A 191 31.55 -17.46 -38.09
CA ASP A 191 31.79 -17.46 -39.53
C ASP A 191 33.16 -16.87 -39.87
N ILE A 192 33.87 -17.52 -40.78
CA ILE A 192 35.18 -17.10 -41.28
C ILE A 192 35.18 -17.14 -42.80
N SER A 193 35.77 -16.11 -43.42
CA SER A 193 35.89 -16.05 -44.88
C SER A 193 36.94 -17.03 -45.41
N ASP A 194 36.82 -17.45 -46.67
CA ASP A 194 37.77 -18.38 -47.28
C ASP A 194 39.20 -17.82 -47.27
N ALA A 195 39.35 -16.52 -47.52
CA ALA A 195 40.63 -15.82 -47.48
C ALA A 195 41.27 -15.83 -46.07
N GLN A 196 40.47 -15.62 -45.02
CA GLN A 196 40.96 -15.68 -43.64
C GLN A 196 41.42 -17.09 -43.25
N PHE A 197 40.65 -18.11 -43.63
CA PHE A 197 41.00 -19.50 -43.36
C PHE A 197 42.25 -19.93 -44.13
N LEU A 198 42.41 -19.50 -45.39
CA LEU A 198 43.65 -19.70 -46.15
C LEU A 198 44.86 -19.05 -45.49
N GLY A 199 44.71 -17.81 -44.99
CA GLY A 199 45.78 -17.14 -44.26
C GLY A 199 46.23 -17.92 -43.01
N LEU A 200 45.28 -18.49 -42.27
CA LEU A 200 45.58 -19.33 -41.11
C LEU A 200 46.27 -20.65 -41.48
N LEU A 201 45.89 -21.25 -42.63
CA LEU A 201 46.54 -22.44 -43.18
C LEU A 201 48.00 -22.16 -43.57
N GLN A 202 48.27 -21.03 -44.24
CA GLN A 202 49.61 -20.60 -44.60
C GLN A 202 50.49 -20.37 -43.36
N LEU A 203 49.89 -19.87 -42.28
CA LEU A 203 50.55 -19.69 -40.98
C LEU A 203 50.64 -20.98 -40.16
N ASN A 204 50.21 -22.13 -40.69
CA ASN A 204 50.23 -23.43 -40.02
C ASN A 204 49.58 -23.41 -38.62
N PHE A 205 48.53 -22.60 -38.43
CA PHE A 205 47.86 -22.44 -37.14
C PHE A 205 48.86 -22.26 -35.97
N ALA A 206 49.93 -21.49 -36.22
CA ALA A 206 51.05 -21.37 -35.32
C ALA A 206 50.58 -20.96 -33.90
N PRO A 207 51.11 -21.58 -32.82
CA PRO A 207 50.71 -21.24 -31.45
C PRO A 207 50.91 -19.76 -31.09
N ARG A 208 51.81 -19.07 -31.80
CA ARG A 208 52.02 -17.62 -31.64
C ARG A 208 50.79 -16.82 -32.07
N VAL A 209 50.14 -17.18 -33.18
CA VAL A 209 48.94 -16.52 -33.68
C VAL A 209 47.77 -16.75 -32.71
N GLU A 210 47.61 -17.99 -32.23
CA GLU A 210 46.62 -18.32 -31.20
C GLU A 210 46.82 -17.45 -29.95
N LYS A 211 48.04 -17.33 -29.43
CA LYS A 211 48.34 -16.49 -28.25
C LYS A 211 48.01 -15.02 -28.47
N VAL A 212 48.33 -14.49 -29.65
CA VAL A 212 48.01 -13.09 -30.01
C VAL A 212 46.50 -12.89 -30.02
N LEU A 213 45.74 -13.78 -30.68
CA LEU A 213 44.27 -13.71 -30.70
C LEU A 213 43.66 -13.85 -29.30
N VAL A 214 44.19 -14.73 -28.45
CA VAL A 214 43.78 -14.86 -27.05
C VAL A 214 44.06 -13.58 -26.27
N HIS A 215 45.18 -12.91 -26.54
CA HIS A 215 45.52 -11.65 -25.88
C HIS A 215 44.56 -10.53 -26.30
N PHE A 216 44.27 -10.40 -27.59
CA PHE A 216 43.27 -9.47 -28.12
C PHE A 216 41.88 -9.70 -27.51
N LEU A 217 41.45 -10.96 -27.42
CA LEU A 217 40.18 -11.31 -26.75
C LEU A 217 40.18 -10.95 -25.26
N ALA A 218 41.33 -10.98 -24.59
CA ALA A 218 41.40 -10.60 -23.18
C ALA A 218 41.24 -9.08 -23.00
N GLU A 219 41.77 -8.29 -23.93
CA GLU A 219 41.70 -6.83 -23.91
C GLU A 219 40.30 -6.32 -24.22
N SER A 220 39.62 -6.91 -25.22
CA SER A 220 38.23 -6.54 -25.56
C SER A 220 37.22 -6.89 -24.45
N ASN A 221 37.48 -7.94 -23.66
CA ASN A 221 36.61 -8.40 -22.59
C ASN A 221 36.67 -7.54 -21.31
N LEU A 222 37.46 -6.47 -21.29
CA LEU A 222 37.44 -5.50 -20.19
C LEU A 222 36.15 -4.66 -20.19
N ASN A 223 35.45 -4.58 -21.32
CA ASN A 223 34.24 -3.79 -21.48
C ASN A 223 32.98 -4.66 -21.27
N LEU A 224 31.98 -4.11 -20.58
CA LEU A 224 30.65 -4.70 -20.51
C LEU A 224 29.96 -4.46 -21.85
N ILE A 225 29.63 -5.52 -22.58
CA ILE A 225 29.01 -5.43 -23.91
C ILE A 225 27.54 -5.82 -23.80
N VAL A 226 26.66 -4.98 -24.36
CA VAL A 226 25.21 -5.25 -24.42
C VAL A 226 24.71 -5.13 -25.85
N SER A 227 23.76 -5.98 -26.24
CA SER A 227 23.22 -6.01 -27.61
C SER A 227 22.50 -4.72 -28.00
N ASN A 228 21.77 -4.10 -27.06
CA ASN A 228 21.06 -2.85 -27.28
C ASN A 228 21.25 -1.90 -26.08
N ARG A 229 21.99 -0.83 -26.31
CA ARG A 229 22.30 0.19 -25.30
C ARG A 229 21.12 1.11 -25.00
N ASP A 230 20.14 1.24 -25.88
CA ASP A 230 18.97 2.10 -25.66
C ASP A 230 18.14 1.63 -24.46
N LEU A 231 18.12 0.32 -24.21
CA LEU A 231 17.45 -0.27 -23.04
C LEU A 231 18.10 0.15 -21.71
N LEU A 232 19.38 0.55 -21.73
CA LEU A 232 20.09 1.01 -20.55
C LEU A 232 19.91 2.52 -20.30
N LYS A 233 19.47 3.28 -21.31
CA LYS A 233 19.27 4.73 -21.21
C LYS A 233 18.11 5.09 -20.28
N SER A 234 17.07 4.26 -20.20
CA SER A 234 15.95 4.46 -19.26
C SER A 234 16.37 4.36 -17.80
N ASP A 235 17.47 3.66 -17.52
CA ASP A 235 18.00 3.45 -16.19
C ASP A 235 19.24 4.30 -15.88
N ALA A 236 19.59 5.21 -16.80
CA ALA A 236 20.68 6.15 -16.65
C ALA A 236 20.49 7.01 -15.38
N GLY A 237 21.33 6.76 -14.37
CA GLY A 237 21.30 7.45 -13.07
C GLY A 237 20.76 6.63 -11.90
N ARG A 238 19.94 5.59 -12.16
CA ARG A 238 19.44 4.68 -11.11
C ARG A 238 20.33 3.44 -10.96
N GLY A 239 20.94 3.03 -12.06
CA GLY A 239 21.70 1.78 -12.16
C GLY A 239 20.82 0.62 -12.64
N ILE A 240 21.44 -0.54 -12.78
CA ILE A 240 20.80 -1.79 -13.22
C ILE A 240 21.11 -2.90 -12.24
N THR A 241 20.24 -3.92 -12.18
CA THR A 241 20.54 -5.13 -11.42
C THR A 241 21.14 -6.17 -12.37
N LEU A 242 22.31 -6.69 -12.02
CA LEU A 242 22.97 -7.77 -12.73
C LEU A 242 22.69 -9.09 -12.02
N ASN A 243 22.06 -10.01 -12.74
CA ASN A 243 21.89 -11.39 -12.36
C ASN A 243 23.09 -12.21 -12.85
N ARG A 244 23.88 -12.74 -11.93
CA ARG A 244 25.06 -13.54 -12.25
C ARG A 244 24.67 -14.98 -12.59
N LEU A 245 24.88 -15.38 -13.84
CA LEU A 245 24.63 -16.75 -14.29
C LEU A 245 25.71 -17.75 -13.85
N ASP A 246 26.83 -17.25 -13.31
CA ASP A 246 27.96 -18.09 -12.92
C ASP A 246 27.84 -18.71 -11.51
N ASP A 247 26.97 -18.19 -10.66
CA ASP A 247 26.73 -18.73 -9.32
C ASP A 247 25.69 -19.87 -9.37
N GLU A 248 26.15 -21.10 -9.14
CA GLU A 248 25.29 -22.28 -8.97
C GLU A 248 24.56 -22.32 -7.61
N SER A 249 24.78 -21.33 -6.74
CA SER A 249 24.07 -21.25 -5.47
C SER A 249 22.59 -20.92 -5.69
N GLU A 250 21.72 -21.57 -4.91
CA GLU A 250 20.26 -21.35 -4.89
C GLU A 250 19.87 -19.87 -4.67
N ARG A 251 20.80 -19.05 -4.18
CA ARG A 251 20.72 -17.58 -4.21
C ARG A 251 21.59 -17.08 -5.34
N ARG A 252 20.97 -16.72 -6.47
CA ARG A 252 21.64 -15.93 -7.51
C ARG A 252 22.09 -14.61 -6.89
N ALA A 253 23.37 -14.29 -7.01
CA ALA A 253 23.90 -13.05 -6.47
C ALA A 253 23.48 -11.88 -7.38
N GLU A 254 22.40 -11.21 -7.00
CA GLU A 254 21.99 -9.95 -7.61
C GLU A 254 22.96 -8.84 -7.18
N ILE A 255 23.56 -8.16 -8.16
CA ILE A 255 24.48 -7.05 -7.92
C ILE A 255 23.92 -5.80 -8.58
N THR A 256 23.77 -4.71 -7.82
CA THR A 256 23.41 -3.42 -8.39
C THR A 256 24.64 -2.74 -9.01
N PHE A 257 24.53 -2.35 -10.27
CA PHE A 257 25.58 -1.70 -11.03
C PHE A 257 25.15 -0.30 -11.46
N HIS A 258 25.83 0.73 -10.96
CA HIS A 258 25.46 2.13 -11.21
C HIS A 258 26.18 2.77 -12.39
N ASN A 259 27.34 2.23 -12.81
CA ASN A 259 28.17 2.85 -13.85
C ASN A 259 27.78 2.38 -15.26
N ILE A 260 26.56 2.71 -15.70
CA ILE A 260 26.05 2.36 -17.03
C ILE A 260 26.92 2.95 -18.16
N GLY A 261 27.68 4.02 -17.90
CA GLY A 261 28.60 4.63 -18.86
C GLY A 261 29.78 3.72 -19.28
N ALA A 262 30.13 2.72 -18.47
CA ALA A 262 31.15 1.74 -18.81
C ALA A 262 30.64 0.61 -19.72
N VAL A 263 29.34 0.58 -20.03
CA VAL A 263 28.71 -0.41 -20.90
C VAL A 263 28.70 0.11 -22.33
N ILE A 264 29.24 -0.68 -23.25
CA ILE A 264 29.29 -0.39 -24.68
C ILE A 264 28.31 -1.30 -25.44
N ASP A 265 27.86 -0.85 -26.61
CA ASP A 265 27.09 -1.70 -27.51
C ASP A 265 28.02 -2.57 -28.38
N VAL A 266 27.44 -3.57 -29.03
CA VAL A 266 28.17 -4.48 -29.92
C VAL A 266 28.78 -3.73 -31.12
N GLU A 267 28.13 -2.66 -31.59
CA GLU A 267 28.62 -1.86 -32.72
C GLU A 267 29.85 -1.04 -32.34
N ALA A 268 29.84 -0.37 -31.18
CA ALA A 268 30.99 0.35 -30.64
C ALA A 268 32.12 -0.62 -30.27
N ALA A 269 31.79 -1.77 -29.67
CA ALA A 269 32.77 -2.81 -29.40
C ALA A 269 33.45 -3.32 -30.69
N ARG A 270 32.73 -3.37 -31.81
CA ARG A 270 33.31 -3.69 -33.12
C ARG A 270 34.16 -2.53 -33.66
N ALA A 271 33.69 -1.29 -33.54
CA ALA A 271 34.43 -0.13 -34.00
C ALA A 271 35.79 0.02 -33.28
N ASP A 272 35.83 -0.25 -31.97
CA ASP A 272 37.07 -0.26 -31.17
C ASP A 272 38.09 -1.31 -31.67
N LEU A 273 37.64 -2.36 -32.36
CA LEU A 273 38.50 -3.39 -32.94
C LEU A 273 38.99 -3.05 -34.35
N GLU A 274 38.34 -2.11 -35.04
CA GLU A 274 38.71 -1.67 -36.39
C GLU A 274 39.63 -0.43 -36.40
N ALA A 275 39.82 0.22 -35.24
CA ALA A 275 40.66 1.40 -35.04
C ALA A 275 42.12 1.08 -34.71
#